data_AF-A0A8H6VQ44-F1
#
_entry.id   AF-A0A8H6VQ44-F1
#
_cell.length_a   1.000
_cell.length_b   1.000
_cell.length_c   1.000
_cell.angle_alpha   90.00
_cell.angle_beta   90.00
_cell.angle_gamma   90.00
#
_symmetry.space_group_name_H-M   'P 1'
#
loop_
_entity.id
_entity.type
_entity.pdbx_description
1 polymer ?
#
loop_
_entity_poly.entity_id
_entity_poly.type
_entity_poly.pdbx_seq_one_letter_code
_entity_poly.pdbx_strand_id
1 'polypeptide(L)'
;MYLQAPGVTVQEQVFRCLRNWLVAGEVKIANLPTSPLFAFIIEALASEQLFDSAVDVICELIHETQEIDDHMAAIELIVTRLLALKLKPQLTQQREDSDKIRGYAGIFSEAGNAYRSLIIRHRETFFPIVDVIGECSAYPDLNIVPITFPFWMRFAQVIGKRSSVSPLFLDAYGALMAVIINHLHFPPNSAPLAGQEAADFRSFRHIMGDTLKDCCLVS
;
A
#
# COMPACT_ATOMS: atom_id res chain seq x y z
N MET A 1 -17.73 -23.55 -8.63
CA MET A 1 -18.71 -24.11 -7.66
C MET A 1 -18.21 -24.12 -6.21
N TYR A 2 -16.92 -23.85 -5.92
CA TYR A 2 -16.41 -23.74 -4.53
C TYR A 2 -16.39 -22.31 -3.95
N LEU A 3 -16.52 -21.27 -4.78
CA LEU A 3 -16.52 -19.86 -4.34
C LEU A 3 -17.73 -19.49 -3.44
N GLN A 4 -18.82 -20.27 -3.54
CA GLN A 4 -20.06 -20.09 -2.77
C GLN A 4 -20.27 -21.18 -1.72
N ALA A 5 -19.24 -21.98 -1.40
CA ALA A 5 -19.35 -23.02 -0.38
C ALA A 5 -19.51 -22.38 1.02
N PRO A 6 -20.42 -22.86 1.88
CA PRO A 6 -20.79 -22.23 3.15
C PRO A 6 -19.75 -22.41 4.28
N GLY A 7 -18.45 -22.42 3.95
CA GLY A 7 -17.36 -22.49 4.92
C GLY A 7 -16.24 -21.54 4.54
N VAL A 8 -16.04 -20.53 5.39
CA VAL A 8 -14.92 -19.56 5.34
C VAL A 8 -13.58 -20.25 5.08
N THR A 9 -13.40 -21.43 5.66
CA THR A 9 -12.21 -22.28 5.52
C THR A 9 -11.92 -22.72 4.08
N VAL A 10 -12.91 -22.91 3.22
CA VAL A 10 -12.68 -23.29 1.80
C VAL A 10 -12.21 -22.07 1.01
N GLN A 11 -12.78 -20.89 1.25
CA GLN A 11 -12.40 -19.66 0.57
C GLN A 11 -10.98 -19.23 0.93
N GLU A 12 -10.62 -19.29 2.22
CA GLU A 12 -9.24 -19.08 2.69
C GLU A 12 -8.26 -20.07 2.06
N GLN A 13 -8.62 -21.36 1.97
CA GLN A 13 -7.78 -22.36 1.31
C GLN A 13 -7.58 -22.07 -0.18
N VAL A 14 -8.61 -21.58 -0.87
CA VAL A 14 -8.51 -21.15 -2.28
C VAL A 14 -7.56 -19.97 -2.41
N PHE A 15 -7.65 -18.96 -1.52
CA PHE A 15 -6.76 -17.80 -1.53
C PHE A 15 -5.31 -18.18 -1.23
N ARG A 16 -5.09 -18.99 -0.19
CA ARG A 16 -3.75 -19.51 0.13
C ARG A 16 -3.16 -20.33 -1.02
N CYS A 17 -3.99 -21.16 -1.67
CA CYS A 17 -3.57 -21.92 -2.85
C CYS A 17 -3.15 -20.95 -3.97
N LEU A 18 -4.01 -19.99 -4.34
CA LEU A 18 -3.70 -19.02 -5.37
C LEU A 18 -2.42 -18.24 -5.07
N ARG A 19 -2.26 -17.75 -3.83
CA ARG A 19 -1.05 -17.06 -3.39
C ARG A 19 0.20 -17.92 -3.63
N ASN A 20 0.18 -19.19 -3.24
CA ASN A 20 1.33 -20.07 -3.43
C ASN A 20 1.66 -20.30 -4.91
N TRP A 21 0.64 -20.34 -5.78
CA TRP A 21 0.85 -20.46 -7.23
C TRP A 21 1.40 -19.16 -7.84
N LEU A 22 0.96 -18.00 -7.35
CA LEU A 22 1.50 -16.69 -7.75
C LEU A 22 2.98 -16.59 -7.35
N VAL A 23 3.31 -16.91 -6.10
CA VAL A 23 4.71 -16.94 -5.61
C VAL A 23 5.59 -17.89 -6.44
N ALA A 24 5.03 -18.99 -6.95
CA ALA A 24 5.75 -19.94 -7.79
C ALA A 24 5.92 -19.46 -9.25
N GLY A 25 5.27 -18.37 -9.67
CA GLY A 25 5.27 -17.89 -11.05
C GLY A 25 4.50 -18.81 -12.02
N GLU A 26 3.64 -19.69 -11.51
CA GLU A 26 2.93 -20.70 -12.30
C GLU A 26 1.56 -20.21 -12.80
N VAL A 27 1.15 -19.00 -12.40
CA VAL A 27 -0.13 -18.40 -12.81
C VAL A 27 0.07 -17.54 -14.04
N LYS A 28 -0.65 -17.86 -15.12
CA LYS A 28 -0.74 -16.97 -16.28
C LYS A 28 -1.61 -15.77 -15.96
N ILE A 29 -1.00 -14.67 -15.53
CA ILE A 29 -1.68 -13.44 -15.11
C ILE A 29 -2.64 -12.89 -16.17
N ALA A 30 -2.31 -13.05 -17.47
CA ALA A 30 -3.17 -12.61 -18.57
C ALA A 30 -4.62 -13.14 -18.49
N ASN A 31 -4.84 -14.31 -17.88
CA ASN A 31 -6.18 -14.90 -17.76
C ASN A 31 -6.91 -14.48 -16.48
N LEU A 32 -6.18 -14.00 -15.48
CA LEU A 32 -6.73 -13.69 -14.16
C LEU A 32 -7.81 -12.58 -14.20
N PRO A 33 -7.65 -11.48 -14.96
CA PRO A 33 -8.68 -10.46 -15.17
C PRO A 33 -10.06 -10.99 -15.59
N THR A 34 -10.08 -12.07 -16.38
CA THR A 34 -11.31 -12.68 -16.90
C THR A 34 -11.91 -13.71 -15.94
N SER A 35 -11.18 -14.06 -14.89
CA SER A 35 -11.59 -15.05 -13.92
C SER A 35 -12.55 -14.44 -12.89
N PRO A 36 -13.65 -15.13 -12.53
CA PRO A 36 -14.49 -14.70 -11.40
C PRO A 36 -13.72 -14.65 -10.08
N LEU A 37 -12.58 -15.36 -9.99
CA LEU A 37 -11.72 -15.34 -8.81
C LEU A 37 -11.12 -13.95 -8.58
N PHE A 38 -10.80 -13.19 -9.64
CA PHE A 38 -10.22 -11.86 -9.52
C PHE A 38 -11.19 -10.87 -8.88
N ALA A 39 -12.44 -10.84 -9.33
CA ALA A 39 -13.47 -10.01 -8.71
C ALA A 39 -13.70 -10.42 -7.25
N PHE A 40 -13.76 -11.73 -6.98
CA PHE A 40 -14.00 -12.26 -5.65
C PHE A 40 -12.89 -11.91 -4.64
N ILE A 41 -11.61 -11.90 -5.05
CA ILE A 41 -10.50 -11.48 -4.17
C ILE A 41 -10.68 -10.03 -3.72
N ILE A 42 -11.09 -9.14 -4.63
CA ILE A 42 -11.27 -7.72 -4.32
C ILE A 42 -12.52 -7.51 -3.45
N GLU A 43 -13.61 -8.22 -3.73
CA GLU A 43 -14.82 -8.21 -2.91
C GLU A 43 -14.57 -8.75 -1.49
N ALA A 44 -13.65 -9.71 -1.35
CA ALA A 44 -13.28 -10.29 -0.07
C ALA A 44 -12.60 -9.29 0.89
N LEU A 45 -12.10 -8.15 0.41
CA LEU A 45 -11.65 -7.04 1.28
C LEU A 45 -12.78 -6.44 2.13
N ALA A 46 -14.04 -6.67 1.77
CA ALA A 46 -15.18 -6.28 2.61
C ALA A 46 -15.51 -7.31 3.71
N SER A 47 -14.90 -8.50 3.68
CA SER A 47 -15.14 -9.58 4.64
C SER A 47 -14.05 -9.58 5.70
N GLU A 48 -14.41 -9.42 6.97
CA GLU A 48 -13.46 -9.47 8.09
C GLU A 48 -12.69 -10.79 8.16
N GLN A 49 -13.33 -11.89 7.78
CA GLN A 49 -12.74 -13.22 7.84
C GLN A 49 -11.74 -13.47 6.71
N LEU A 50 -12.01 -12.94 5.52
CA LEU A 50 -11.19 -13.18 4.33
C LEU A 50 -10.17 -12.06 4.09
N PHE A 51 -10.24 -10.97 4.85
CA PHE A 51 -9.49 -9.74 4.62
C PHE A 51 -7.99 -10.01 4.47
N ASP A 52 -7.37 -10.62 5.49
CA ASP A 52 -5.92 -10.85 5.50
C ASP A 52 -5.47 -11.74 4.34
N SER A 53 -6.22 -12.81 4.07
CA SER A 53 -5.93 -13.71 2.94
C SER A 53 -6.10 -13.01 1.60
N ALA A 54 -7.07 -12.10 1.47
CA ALA A 54 -7.27 -11.31 0.27
C ALA A 54 -6.14 -10.29 0.07
N VAL A 55 -5.73 -9.60 1.15
CA VAL A 55 -4.58 -8.68 1.16
C VAL A 55 -3.33 -9.39 0.65
N ASP A 56 -3.02 -10.55 1.20
CA ASP A 56 -1.85 -11.33 0.80
C ASP A 56 -1.85 -11.70 -0.69
N VAL A 57 -2.99 -12.16 -1.20
CA VAL A 57 -3.15 -12.51 -2.62
C VAL A 57 -3.00 -11.28 -3.51
N ILE A 58 -3.58 -10.14 -3.11
CA ILE A 58 -3.51 -8.90 -3.89
C ILE A 58 -2.08 -8.37 -3.94
N CYS A 59 -1.37 -8.36 -2.81
CA CYS A 59 0.04 -7.97 -2.76
C CYS A 59 0.88 -8.85 -3.68
N GLU A 60 0.70 -10.17 -3.64
CA GLU A 60 1.42 -11.09 -4.52
C GLU A 60 1.08 -10.89 -6.00
N LEU A 61 -0.19 -10.61 -6.31
CA LEU A 61 -0.63 -10.32 -7.66
C LEU A 61 0.00 -9.02 -8.21
N ILE A 62 0.08 -7.99 -7.37
CA ILE A 62 0.77 -6.74 -7.73
C ILE A 62 2.25 -7.00 -7.95
N HIS A 63 2.88 -7.81 -7.08
CA HIS A 63 4.29 -8.17 -7.20
C HIS A 63 4.58 -8.89 -8.52
N GLU A 64 3.77 -9.88 -8.87
CA GLU A 64 3.93 -10.66 -10.12
C GLU A 64 3.75 -9.80 -11.37
N THR A 65 3.03 -8.67 -11.27
CA THR A 65 2.82 -7.74 -12.37
C THR A 65 3.82 -6.59 -12.42
N GLN A 66 4.93 -6.65 -11.68
CA GLN A 66 5.96 -5.60 -11.67
C GLN A 66 6.63 -5.38 -13.05
N GLU A 67 6.69 -6.41 -13.89
CA GLU A 67 7.08 -6.29 -15.30
C GLU A 67 5.92 -5.68 -16.11
N ILE A 68 5.88 -4.34 -16.11
CA ILE A 68 4.74 -3.55 -16.59
C ILE A 68 4.42 -3.82 -18.06
N ASP A 69 5.44 -3.95 -18.91
CA ASP A 69 5.24 -4.06 -20.36
C ASP A 69 4.54 -5.38 -20.73
N ASP A 70 4.76 -6.44 -19.95
CA ASP A 70 4.12 -7.75 -20.15
C ASP A 70 2.71 -7.83 -19.54
N HIS A 71 2.40 -6.96 -18.57
CA HIS A 71 1.22 -7.10 -17.72
C HIS A 71 0.28 -5.89 -17.72
N MET A 72 0.49 -4.89 -18.59
CA MET A 72 -0.24 -3.62 -18.56
C MET A 72 -1.77 -3.76 -18.46
N ALA A 73 -2.38 -4.67 -19.25
CA ALA A 73 -3.83 -4.88 -19.22
C ALA A 73 -4.34 -5.39 -17.85
N ALA A 74 -3.56 -6.25 -17.19
CA ALA A 74 -3.88 -6.72 -15.84
C ALA A 74 -3.70 -5.61 -14.81
N ILE A 75 -2.63 -4.82 -14.92
CA ILE A 75 -2.33 -3.67 -14.05
C ILE A 75 -3.47 -2.65 -14.09
N GLU A 76 -3.95 -2.29 -15.29
CA GLU A 76 -5.06 -1.34 -15.43
C GLU A 76 -6.31 -1.83 -14.71
N LEU A 77 -6.62 -3.12 -14.81
CA LEU A 77 -7.79 -3.68 -14.13
C LEU A 77 -7.60 -3.72 -12.60
N ILE A 78 -6.44 -4.14 -12.12
CA ILE A 78 -6.06 -4.15 -10.70
C ILE A 78 -6.24 -2.75 -10.12
N VAL A 79 -5.58 -1.76 -10.72
CA VAL A 79 -5.62 -0.37 -10.25
C VAL A 79 -7.04 0.19 -10.33
N THR A 80 -7.76 -0.04 -11.43
CA THR A 80 -9.14 0.43 -11.57
C THR A 80 -10.03 -0.13 -10.46
N ARG A 81 -9.91 -1.42 -10.14
CA ARG A 81 -10.72 -2.05 -9.10
C ARG A 81 -10.34 -1.61 -7.70
N LEU A 82 -9.04 -1.52 -7.39
CA LEU A 82 -8.57 -1.02 -6.09
C LEU A 82 -9.02 0.42 -5.84
N LEU A 83 -8.95 1.29 -6.85
CA LEU A 83 -9.43 2.67 -6.73
C LEU A 83 -10.96 2.77 -6.68
N ALA A 84 -11.68 1.85 -7.35
CA ALA A 84 -13.15 1.80 -7.33
C ALA A 84 -13.74 1.43 -5.96
N LEU A 85 -12.95 0.85 -5.04
CA LEU A 85 -13.39 0.56 -3.67
C LEU A 85 -13.73 1.83 -2.87
N LYS A 86 -13.55 3.03 -3.44
CA LYS A 86 -13.68 4.31 -2.74
C LYS A 86 -12.87 4.26 -1.45
N LEU A 87 -11.59 3.93 -1.62
CA LEU A 87 -10.74 3.58 -0.50
C LEU A 87 -10.57 4.75 0.49
N LYS A 88 -10.53 6.00 0.03
CA LYS A 88 -10.48 7.17 0.93
C LYS A 88 -11.65 7.19 1.95
N PRO A 89 -12.92 7.06 1.51
CA PRO A 89 -14.03 6.80 2.42
C PRO A 89 -13.86 5.56 3.31
N GLN A 90 -13.32 4.45 2.79
CA GLN A 90 -13.09 3.25 3.59
C GLN A 90 -12.01 3.46 4.66
N LEU A 91 -10.90 4.13 4.36
CA LEU A 91 -9.86 4.49 5.33
C LEU A 91 -10.41 5.44 6.41
N THR A 92 -11.32 6.32 6.04
CA THR A 92 -12.01 7.21 6.99
C THR A 92 -12.99 6.41 7.87
N GLN A 93 -13.75 5.49 7.29
CA GLN A 93 -14.75 4.68 7.98
C GLN A 93 -14.12 3.61 8.87
N GLN A 94 -13.01 3.01 8.42
CA GLN A 94 -12.24 1.99 9.13
C GLN A 94 -11.11 2.61 9.95
N ARG A 95 -11.14 3.93 10.23
CA ARG A 95 -10.10 4.63 10.98
C ARG A 95 -9.87 4.05 12.38
N GLU A 96 -10.85 3.33 12.93
CA GLU A 96 -10.73 2.67 14.23
C GLU A 96 -10.25 1.21 14.11
N ASP A 97 -10.21 0.65 12.90
CA ASP A 97 -9.75 -0.71 12.61
C ASP A 97 -8.31 -0.68 12.07
N SER A 98 -7.35 -0.67 12.99
CA SER A 98 -5.92 -0.63 12.66
C SER A 98 -5.47 -1.77 11.75
N ASP A 99 -6.10 -2.95 11.83
CA ASP A 99 -5.69 -4.12 11.06
C ASP A 99 -6.09 -3.97 9.60
N LYS A 100 -7.29 -3.44 9.34
CA LYS A 100 -7.69 -3.08 7.97
C LYS A 100 -6.84 -1.98 7.38
N ILE A 101 -6.55 -0.92 8.15
CA ILE A 101 -5.68 0.15 7.67
C ILE A 101 -4.27 -0.40 7.35
N ARG A 102 -3.76 -1.32 8.17
CA ARG A 102 -2.48 -2.00 7.91
C ARG A 102 -2.52 -2.79 6.59
N GLY A 103 -3.57 -3.58 6.35
CA GLY A 103 -3.73 -4.33 5.12
C GLY A 103 -3.80 -3.43 3.88
N TYR A 104 -4.57 -2.35 3.94
CA TYR A 104 -4.63 -1.37 2.86
C TYR A 104 -3.29 -0.65 2.65
N ALA A 105 -2.60 -0.25 3.73
CA ALA A 105 -1.27 0.34 3.62
C ALA A 105 -0.30 -0.62 2.92
N GLY A 106 -0.38 -1.92 3.19
CA GLY A 106 0.38 -2.96 2.50
C GLY A 106 0.09 -3.01 1.01
N ILE A 107 -1.18 -3.17 0.61
CA ILE A 107 -1.61 -3.24 -0.80
C ILE A 107 -1.12 -2.02 -1.59
N PHE A 108 -1.38 -0.83 -1.07
CA PHE A 108 -1.07 0.41 -1.79
C PHE A 108 0.43 0.71 -1.80
N SER A 109 1.16 0.35 -0.74
CA SER A 109 2.61 0.45 -0.75
C SER A 109 3.22 -0.52 -1.77
N GLU A 110 2.70 -1.74 -1.91
CA GLU A 110 3.15 -2.69 -2.94
C GLU A 110 2.83 -2.16 -4.34
N ALA A 111 1.61 -1.66 -4.58
CA ALA A 111 1.22 -1.05 -5.86
C ALA A 111 2.08 0.17 -6.21
N GLY A 112 2.32 1.03 -5.22
CA GLY A 112 3.20 2.19 -5.37
C GLY A 112 4.62 1.77 -5.73
N ASN A 113 5.12 0.68 -5.13
CA ASN A 113 6.44 0.14 -5.42
C ASN A 113 6.54 -0.51 -6.81
N ALA A 114 5.60 -1.37 -7.19
CA ALA A 114 5.59 -2.05 -8.47
C ALA A 114 5.41 -1.05 -9.63
N TYR A 115 4.51 -0.08 -9.47
CA TYR A 115 4.06 0.79 -10.56
C TYR A 115 4.66 2.21 -10.54
N ARG A 116 5.80 2.42 -9.88
CA ARG A 116 6.47 3.75 -9.80
C ARG A 116 6.63 4.42 -11.17
N SER A 117 7.02 3.66 -12.19
CA SER A 117 7.23 4.23 -13.53
C SER A 117 5.91 4.69 -14.17
N LEU A 118 4.79 4.02 -13.88
CA LEU A 118 3.46 4.39 -14.33
C LEU A 118 2.93 5.62 -13.57
N ILE A 119 3.18 5.71 -12.25
CA ILE A 119 2.87 6.91 -11.46
C ILE A 119 3.49 8.17 -12.10
N ILE A 120 4.72 8.04 -12.59
CA ILE A 120 5.42 9.18 -13.18
C ILE A 120 4.97 9.46 -14.63
N ARG A 121 4.74 8.42 -15.44
CA ARG A 121 4.36 8.55 -16.85
C ARG A 121 2.88 8.95 -17.02
N HIS A 122 2.00 8.42 -16.20
CA HIS A 122 0.54 8.53 -16.29
C HIS A 122 -0.05 9.06 -14.97
N ARG A 123 0.39 10.26 -14.58
CA ARG A 123 0.08 10.88 -13.28
C ARG A 123 -1.42 10.91 -12.97
N GLU A 124 -2.26 11.33 -13.92
CA GLU A 124 -3.71 11.46 -13.66
C GLU A 124 -4.37 10.15 -13.22
N THR A 125 -3.93 9.01 -13.79
CA THR A 125 -4.50 7.69 -13.50
C THR A 125 -3.92 7.07 -12.23
N PHE A 126 -2.62 7.24 -11.99
CA PHE A 126 -1.90 6.49 -10.95
C PHE A 126 -1.57 7.31 -9.70
N PHE A 127 -1.69 8.64 -9.74
CA PHE A 127 -1.48 9.49 -8.56
C PHE A 127 -2.42 9.17 -7.37
N PRO A 128 -3.67 8.72 -7.56
CA PRO A 128 -4.50 8.27 -6.45
C PRO A 128 -3.85 7.20 -5.55
N ILE A 129 -2.90 6.41 -6.07
CA ILE A 129 -2.12 5.47 -5.25
C ILE A 129 -1.22 6.23 -4.27
N VAL A 130 -0.52 7.27 -4.74
CA VAL A 130 0.35 8.12 -3.91
C VAL A 130 -0.46 8.83 -2.82
N ASP A 131 -1.63 9.34 -3.17
CA ASP A 131 -2.57 9.96 -2.23
C ASP A 131 -2.94 9.03 -1.08
N VAL A 132 -3.34 7.79 -1.40
CA VAL A 132 -3.73 6.78 -0.41
C VAL A 132 -2.54 6.43 0.49
N ILE A 133 -1.34 6.26 -0.07
CA ILE A 133 -0.13 6.02 0.73
C ILE A 133 0.13 7.20 1.67
N GLY A 134 -0.11 8.44 1.23
CA GLY A 134 -0.02 9.64 2.06
C GLY A 134 -1.00 9.63 3.23
N GLU A 135 -2.25 9.21 3.00
CA GLU A 135 -3.25 9.04 4.06
C GLU A 135 -2.83 7.96 5.08
N CYS A 136 -2.30 6.82 4.61
CA CYS A 136 -1.74 5.79 5.48
C CYS A 136 -0.53 6.30 6.28
N SER A 137 0.29 7.18 5.69
CA SER A 137 1.43 7.81 6.38
C SER A 137 0.96 8.77 7.49
N ALA A 138 -0.22 9.38 7.33
CA ALA A 138 -0.84 10.27 8.31
C ALA A 138 -1.58 9.53 9.43
N TYR A 139 -1.64 8.20 9.39
CA TYR A 139 -2.36 7.41 10.38
C TYR A 139 -1.69 7.48 11.76
N PRO A 140 -2.44 7.59 12.87
CA PRO A 140 -1.87 7.79 14.20
C PRO A 140 -1.10 6.58 14.78
N ASP A 141 -1.34 5.36 14.29
CA ASP A 141 -0.58 4.19 14.74
C ASP A 141 0.79 4.12 14.06
N LEU A 142 1.83 4.38 14.85
CA LEU A 142 3.23 4.37 14.42
C LEU A 142 3.74 2.99 13.97
N ASN A 143 2.97 1.91 14.18
CA ASN A 143 3.29 0.59 13.62
C ASN A 143 2.86 0.44 12.15
N ILE A 144 1.95 1.29 11.67
CA ILE A 144 1.44 1.24 10.30
C ILE A 144 2.21 2.19 9.39
N VAL A 145 2.52 3.39 9.89
CA VAL A 145 3.23 4.43 9.13
C VAL A 145 4.50 3.88 8.43
N PRO A 146 5.35 3.03 9.06
CA PRO A 146 6.57 2.51 8.44
C PRO A 146 6.37 1.65 7.19
N ILE A 147 5.18 1.07 7.00
CA ILE A 147 4.84 0.25 5.82
C ILE A 147 4.96 1.09 4.55
N THR A 148 4.72 2.40 4.65
CA THR A 148 4.73 3.34 3.52
C THR A 148 6.13 3.82 3.13
N PHE A 149 7.12 3.75 4.03
CA PHE A 149 8.43 4.38 3.83
C PHE A 149 9.25 3.79 2.69
N PRO A 150 9.28 2.46 2.46
CA PRO A 150 10.00 1.91 1.32
C PRO A 150 9.55 2.51 -0.03
N PHE A 151 8.25 2.80 -0.16
CA PHE A 151 7.74 3.52 -1.32
C PHE A 151 8.32 4.95 -1.38
N TRP A 152 8.15 5.75 -0.33
CA TRP A 152 8.57 7.15 -0.31
C TRP A 152 10.07 7.33 -0.56
N MET A 153 10.92 6.48 0.03
CA MET A 153 12.37 6.52 -0.17
C MET A 153 12.74 6.21 -1.62
N ARG A 154 12.22 5.10 -2.18
CA ARG A 154 12.52 4.71 -3.57
C ARG A 154 11.94 5.71 -4.57
N PHE A 155 10.75 6.23 -4.30
CA PHE A 155 10.12 7.21 -5.17
C PHE A 155 10.91 8.51 -5.22
N ALA A 156 11.45 8.97 -4.08
CA ALA A 156 12.30 10.16 -3.98
C ALA A 156 13.58 9.99 -4.81
N GLN A 157 14.24 8.83 -4.71
CA GLN A 157 15.43 8.51 -5.49
C GLN A 157 15.18 8.50 -7.01
N VAL A 158 13.97 8.12 -7.44
CA VAL A 158 13.61 8.09 -8.86
C VAL A 158 13.30 9.50 -9.37
N ILE A 159 12.52 10.29 -8.64
CA ILE A 159 12.11 11.63 -9.09
C ILE A 159 13.21 12.67 -8.91
N GLY A 160 14.04 12.57 -7.87
CA GLY A 160 15.16 13.51 -7.62
C GLY A 160 16.26 13.44 -8.68
N LYS A 161 16.32 12.36 -9.47
CA LYS A 161 17.23 12.24 -10.64
C LYS A 161 16.69 12.95 -11.89
N ARG A 162 15.46 13.46 -11.87
CA ARG A 162 14.83 14.09 -13.03
C ARG A 162 15.14 15.58 -13.06
N SER A 163 15.27 16.12 -14.27
CA SER A 163 15.49 17.56 -14.50
C SER A 163 14.32 18.44 -14.05
N SER A 164 13.13 17.86 -13.94
CA SER A 164 11.92 18.54 -13.47
C SER A 164 11.02 17.57 -12.70
N VAL A 165 10.55 18.00 -11.54
CA VAL A 165 9.59 17.27 -10.71
C VAL A 165 8.22 17.94 -10.83
N SER A 166 7.15 17.14 -10.94
CA SER A 166 5.78 17.65 -10.99
C SER A 166 5.42 18.31 -9.65
N PRO A 167 4.74 19.48 -9.65
CA PRO A 167 4.28 20.14 -8.43
C PRO A 167 3.47 19.21 -7.51
N LEU A 168 2.62 18.36 -8.09
CA LEU A 168 1.86 17.33 -7.34
C LEU A 168 2.74 16.43 -6.45
N PHE A 169 3.94 16.07 -6.91
CA PHE A 169 4.85 15.25 -6.11
C PHE A 169 5.51 16.09 -5.03
N LEU A 170 5.89 17.34 -5.34
CA LEU A 170 6.42 18.26 -4.33
C LEU A 170 5.40 18.50 -3.20
N ASP A 171 4.14 18.70 -3.56
CA ASP A 171 3.04 18.87 -2.60
C ASP A 171 2.85 17.60 -1.75
N ALA A 172 2.90 16.42 -2.36
CA ALA A 172 2.81 15.14 -1.64
C ALA A 172 3.97 14.95 -0.64
N TYR A 173 5.20 15.26 -1.04
CA TYR A 173 6.36 15.21 -0.14
C TYR A 173 6.31 16.30 0.94
N GLY A 174 5.82 17.50 0.63
CA GLY A 174 5.58 18.55 1.62
C GLY A 174 4.54 18.13 2.67
N ALA A 175 3.45 17.49 2.25
CA ALA A 175 2.45 16.93 3.14
C ALA A 175 3.03 15.79 4.01
N LEU A 176 3.80 14.88 3.41
CA LEU A 176 4.49 13.81 4.13
C LEU A 176 5.44 14.37 5.21
N MET A 177 6.24 15.38 4.88
CA MET A 177 7.13 16.07 5.82
C MET A 177 6.35 16.60 7.02
N ALA A 178 5.23 17.30 6.79
CA ALA A 178 4.39 17.83 7.86
C ALA A 178 3.82 16.73 8.76
N VAL A 179 3.36 15.63 8.15
CA VAL A 179 2.86 14.44 8.86
C VAL A 179 3.94 13.82 9.73
N ILE A 180 5.14 13.59 9.18
CA ILE A 180 6.25 13.00 9.93
C ILE A 180 6.65 13.89 11.10
N ILE A 181 6.75 15.21 10.89
CA ILE A 181 7.04 16.17 11.96
C ILE A 181 6.00 16.06 13.08
N ASN A 182 4.71 15.93 12.74
CA ASN A 182 3.65 15.75 13.73
C ASN A 182 3.80 14.44 14.51
N HIS A 183 4.12 13.32 13.85
CA HIS A 183 4.38 12.03 14.52
C HIS A 183 5.60 12.04 15.42
N LEU A 184 6.58 12.91 15.15
CA LEU A 184 7.79 13.04 15.95
C LEU A 184 7.59 13.86 17.23
N HIS A 185 6.52 14.67 17.31
CA HIS A 185 6.19 15.41 18.52
C HIS A 185 5.75 14.46 19.63
N PHE A 186 6.38 14.59 20.80
CA PHE A 186 5.87 13.94 22.00
C PHE A 186 4.54 14.59 22.39
N PRO A 187 3.50 13.81 22.74
CA PRO A 187 2.30 14.37 23.34
C PRO A 187 2.70 15.18 24.59
N PRO A 188 2.19 16.41 24.78
CA PRO A 188 2.63 17.29 25.86
C PRO A 188 2.39 16.73 27.27
N ASN A 189 1.59 15.67 27.41
CA ASN A 189 1.26 14.98 28.66
C ASN A 189 1.55 13.46 28.63
N SER A 190 2.35 12.96 27.68
CA SER A 190 2.68 11.53 27.66
C SER A 190 3.58 11.18 28.85
N ALA A 191 3.23 10.12 29.58
CA ALA A 191 4.18 9.46 30.47
C ALA A 191 5.47 9.14 29.67
N PRO A 192 6.67 9.17 30.30
CA PRO A 192 7.89 8.79 29.60
C PRO A 192 7.72 7.41 28.98
N LEU A 193 7.90 7.30 27.65
CA LEU A 193 7.92 6.00 26.99
C LEU A 193 8.96 5.12 27.69
N ALA A 194 8.58 3.90 28.05
CA ALA A 194 9.42 2.97 28.81
C ALA A 194 9.58 1.64 28.08
N GLY A 195 10.71 0.96 28.30
CA GLY A 195 10.95 -0.37 27.75
C GLY A 195 10.93 -0.42 26.22
N GLN A 196 10.13 -1.32 25.66
CA GLN A 196 10.03 -1.60 24.23
C GLN A 196 9.48 -0.40 23.43
N GLU A 197 8.48 0.30 23.97
CA GLU A 197 7.87 1.46 23.29
C GLU A 197 8.88 2.59 23.04
N ALA A 198 9.82 2.80 23.98
CA ALA A 198 10.90 3.78 23.80
C ALA A 198 11.92 3.33 22.75
N ALA A 199 12.16 2.03 22.63
CA ALA A 199 13.04 1.48 21.60
C ALA A 199 12.39 1.57 20.22
N ASP A 200 11.12 1.21 20.09
CA ASP A 200 10.35 1.30 18.85
C ASP A 200 10.23 2.75 18.37
N PHE A 201 9.95 3.69 19.29
CA PHE A 201 9.91 5.11 18.94
C PHE A 201 11.28 5.66 18.52
N ARG A 202 12.39 5.18 19.12
CA ARG A 202 13.74 5.53 18.64
C ARG A 202 14.03 4.96 17.26
N SER A 203 13.67 3.69 17.02
CA SER A 203 13.80 3.07 15.70
C SER A 203 12.99 3.83 14.64
N PHE A 204 11.74 4.17 14.97
CA PHE A 204 10.87 5.01 14.15
C PHE A 204 11.55 6.35 13.83
N ARG A 205 12.12 7.04 14.81
CA ARG A 205 12.86 8.30 14.59
C ARG A 205 14.05 8.14 13.66
N HIS A 206 14.79 7.03 13.73
CA HIS A 206 15.91 6.76 12.84
C HIS A 206 15.44 6.57 11.40
N ILE A 207 14.46 5.69 11.18
CA ILE A 207 13.90 5.42 9.86
C ILE A 207 13.28 6.70 9.28
N MET A 208 12.64 7.51 10.12
CA MET A 208 12.09 8.79 9.72
C MET A 208 13.17 9.78 9.33
N GLY A 209 14.25 9.89 10.12
CA GLY A 209 15.39 10.71 9.77
C GLY A 209 15.97 10.39 8.40
N ASP A 210 16.04 9.10 8.04
CA ASP A 210 16.52 8.69 6.72
C ASP A 210 15.50 8.97 5.60
N THR A 211 14.21 8.73 5.85
CA THR A 211 13.14 9.07 4.90
C THR A 211 13.10 10.58 4.62
N LEU A 212 13.23 11.42 5.64
CA LEU A 212 13.26 12.88 5.52
C LEU A 212 14.48 13.37 4.73
N LYS A 213 15.66 12.76 4.91
CA LYS A 213 16.84 13.07 4.08
C LYS A 213 16.58 12.77 2.61
N ASP A 214 15.93 11.65 2.32
CA ASP A 214 15.56 11.29 0.96
C ASP A 214 14.52 12.26 0.38
N CYS A 215 13.58 12.76 1.19
CA CYS A 215 12.63 13.79 0.77
C CYS A 215 13.34 15.08 0.31
N CYS A 216 14.46 15.45 0.94
CA CYS A 216 15.28 16.60 0.51
C CYS A 216 15.99 16.38 -0.84
N LEU A 217 16.00 15.17 -1.40
CA LEU A 217 16.50 14.94 -2.77
C LEU A 217 15.51 15.41 -3.84
N VAL A 218 14.26 15.67 -3.44
CA VAL A 218 13.16 16.03 -4.32
C VAL A 218 12.94 17.56 -4.36
N SER A 219 13.43 18.28 -3.34
CA SER A 219 13.29 19.73 -3.15
C SER A 219 14.26 20.55 -4.01
#